data_AF-A0A284VS54-F1
#
_entry.id   AF-A0A284VS54-F1
#
_cell.length_a   1.000
_cell.length_b   1.000
_cell.length_c   1.000
_cell.angle_alpha   90.00
_cell.angle_beta   90.00
_cell.angle_gamma   90.00
#
_symmetry.space_group_name_H-M   'P 1'
#
loop_
_entity.id
_entity.type
_entity.pdbx_description
1 polymer ?
#
loop_
_entity_poly.entity_id
_entity_poly.type
_entity_poly.pdbx_seq_one_letter_code
_entity_poly.pdbx_strand_id
1 'polypeptide(L)' 'MDIFDVLTAISKRKKAFMCSGINEHDALIKAQVDVSKEYHISLSDIKWLAGREFRNSDHRHSSSFSV' A
#
# COMPACT_ATOMS: atom_id res chain seq x y z
N MET A 1 8.03 -1.87 11.98
CA MET A 1 6.69 -1.27 11.77
C MET A 1 5.70 -2.41 11.63
N ASP A 2 4.51 -2.31 12.23
CA ASP A 2 3.49 -3.35 12.13
C ASP A 2 2.71 -3.24 10.79
N ILE A 3 2.31 -4.38 10.23
CA ILE A 3 1.40 -4.46 9.09
C ILE A 3 0.08 -3.71 9.38
N PHE A 4 -0.40 -3.76 10.63
CA PHE A 4 -1.60 -3.04 11.05
C PHE A 4 -1.40 -1.51 11.07
N ASP A 5 -0.21 -1.02 11.41
CA ASP A 5 0.11 0.40 11.37
C ASP A 5 0.08 0.93 9.94
N VAL A 6 0.66 0.17 9.00
CA VAL A 6 0.68 0.51 7.57
C VAL A 6 -0.74 0.59 7.02
N LEU A 7 -1.58 -0.42 7.29
CA LEU A 7 -2.99 -0.43 6.87
C LEU A 7 -3.79 0.73 7.48
N THR A 8 -3.53 1.04 8.76
CA THR A 8 -4.16 2.17 9.44
C THR A 8 -3.76 3.50 8.82
N ALA A 9 -2.48 3.68 8.48
CA ALA A 9 -1.96 4.88 7.83
C ALA A 9 -2.59 5.08 6.44
N ILE A 10 -2.71 4.01 5.64
CA ILE A 10 -3.39 4.05 4.33
C ILE A 10 -4.85 4.47 4.52
N SER A 11 -5.56 3.86 5.48
CA SER A 11 -6.98 4.15 5.73
C SER A 11 -7.21 5.61 6.16
N LYS A 12 -6.37 6.14 7.06
CA LYS A 12 -6.43 7.53 7.51
C LYS A 12 -6.20 8.51 6.35
N ARG A 13 -5.15 8.29 5.54
CA ARG A 13 -4.85 9.14 4.38
C ARG A 13 -5.92 9.06 3.29
N LYS A 14 -6.44 7.86 3.01
CA LYS A 14 -7.55 7.69 2.07
C LYS A 14 -8.74 8.55 2.48
N LYS A 15 -9.14 8.48 3.76
CA LYS A 15 -10.25 9.31 4.29
C LYS A 15 -9.96 10.80 4.15
N ALA A 16 -8.74 11.25 4.48
CA ALA A 16 -8.35 12.65 4.34
C ALA A 16 -8.47 13.14 2.88
N PHE A 17 -8.00 12.34 1.92
CA PHE A 17 -8.14 12.65 0.49
C PHE A 17 -9.61 12.66 0.03
N MET A 18 -10.42 11.72 0.49
CA MET A 18 -11.86 11.71 0.20
C MET A 18 -12.57 12.95 0.77
N CYS A 19 -12.22 13.37 1.98
CA CYS A 19 -12.74 14.61 2.57
C CYS A 19 -12.33 15.86 1.77
N SER A 20 -11.21 15.82 1.04
CA SER A 20 -10.79 16.90 0.13
C SER A 20 -11.48 16.88 -1.23
N GLY A 21 -12.44 15.96 -1.45
CA GLY A 21 -13.20 15.85 -2.70
C GLY A 21 -12.58 14.93 -3.77
N ILE A 22 -11.55 14.17 -3.42
CA ILE A 22 -10.93 13.19 -4.32
C ILE A 22 -11.77 11.90 -4.32
N ASN A 23 -12.02 11.32 -5.50
CA ASN A 23 -12.68 10.03 -5.63
C ASN A 23 -11.96 8.94 -4.83
N GLU A 24 -12.71 7.96 -4.30
CA GLU A 24 -12.16 6.89 -3.47
C GLU A 24 -11.01 6.13 -4.14
N HIS A 25 -11.11 5.85 -5.43
CA HIS A 25 -10.07 5.14 -6.17
C HIS A 25 -8.73 5.90 -6.18
N ASP A 26 -8.78 7.20 -6.47
CA ASP A 26 -7.60 8.05 -6.58
C ASP A 26 -7.06 8.42 -5.20
N ALA A 27 -7.96 8.59 -4.22
CA ALA A 27 -7.61 8.77 -2.82
C ALA A 27 -6.83 7.56 -2.28
N LEU A 28 -7.23 6.34 -2.66
CA LEU A 28 -6.51 5.12 -2.28
C LEU A 28 -5.12 5.05 -2.93
N ILE A 29 -5.01 5.36 -4.23
CA ILE A 29 -3.70 5.37 -4.92
C ILE A 29 -2.75 6.39 -4.26
N LYS A 30 -3.22 7.62 -4.02
CA LYS A 30 -2.42 8.65 -3.36
C LYS A 30 -2.00 8.22 -1.95
N ALA A 31 -2.93 7.65 -1.18
CA ALA A 31 -2.62 7.16 0.17
C ALA A 31 -1.54 6.06 0.15
N GLN A 32 -1.59 5.12 -0.80
CA GLN A 32 -0.58 4.08 -0.95
C GLN A 32 0.80 4.65 -1.30
N VAL A 33 0.86 5.65 -2.20
CA VAL A 33 2.11 6.32 -2.59
C VAL A 33 2.72 7.08 -1.41
N ASP A 34 1.91 7.81 -0.65
CA ASP A 34 2.40 8.56 0.51
C ASP A 34 2.93 7.65 1.61
N VAL A 35 2.20 6.56 1.90
CA VAL A 35 2.63 5.56 2.88
C VAL A 35 3.90 4.82 2.41
N SER A 36 4.02 4.52 1.11
CA SER A 36 5.23 3.93 0.55
C SER A 36 6.47 4.78 0.83
N LYS A 37 6.35 6.10 0.66
CA LYS A 37 7.44 7.04 0.90
C LYS A 37 7.76 7.20 2.39
N GLU A 38 6.75 7.32 3.23
CA GLU A 38 6.94 7.55 4.68
C GLU A 38 7.48 6.31 5.40
N TYR A 39 7.00 5.13 5.03
CA TYR A 39 7.38 3.88 5.67
C TYR A 39 8.57 3.20 4.98
N HIS A 40 9.07 3.77 3.87
CA HIS A 40 10.10 3.17 3.02
C HIS A 40 9.77 1.74 2.58
N ILE A 41 8.49 1.46 2.35
CA ILE A 41 7.99 0.17 1.87
C ILE A 41 7.71 0.29 0.39
N SER A 42 8.00 -0.75 -0.39
CA SER A 42 7.72 -0.71 -1.82
C SER A 42 6.21 -0.56 -2.08
N LEU A 43 5.86 0.18 -3.13
CA LEU A 43 4.45 0.34 -3.51
C LEU A 43 3.81 -1.02 -3.85
N SER A 44 4.60 -1.97 -4.36
CA SER A 44 4.18 -3.34 -4.66
C SER A 44 3.77 -4.09 -3.39
N ASP A 45 4.59 -4.04 -2.34
CA ASP A 45 4.25 -4.68 -1.07
C ASP A 45 2.99 -4.05 -0.46
N ILE A 46 2.83 -2.72 -0.56
CA ILE A 46 1.61 -2.04 -0.12
C ILE A 46 0.38 -2.44 -0.93
N LYS A 47 0.50 -2.64 -2.24
CA LYS A 47 -0.60 -3.11 -3.11
C LYS A 47 -1.00 -4.54 -2.80
N TRP A 48 -0.02 -5.38 -2.49
CA TRP A 48 -0.22 -6.73 -1.98
C TRP A 48 -0.99 -6.69 -0.65
N LEU A 49 -0.53 -5.89 0.31
CA LEU A 49 -1.19 -5.70 1.62
C LEU A 49 -2.61 -5.15 1.52
N ALA A 50 -2.83 -4.20 0.61
CA ALA A 50 -4.13 -3.57 0.40
C ALA A 50 -5.11 -4.42 -0.43
N GLY A 51 -4.73 -5.64 -0.81
CA GLY A 51 -5.61 -6.58 -1.49
C GLY A 51 -5.88 -6.27 -2.97
N ARG A 52 -5.20 -5.28 -3.58
CA ARG A 52 -5.44 -4.89 -4.99
C ARG A 52 -4.79 -5.84 -6.00
N GLU A 53 -3.75 -6.58 -5.61
CA GLU A 53 -2.94 -7.37 -6.53
C GLU A 53 -3.31 -8.87 -6.56
N PHE A 54 -4.19 -9.34 -5.66
CA PHE A 54 -4.65 -10.75 -5.66
C PHE A 54 -5.56 -11.12 -6.85
N ARG A 55 -5.77 -10.24 -7.83
CA ARG A 55 -6.56 -10.56 -9.03
C ARG A 55 -5.78 -11.14 -10.20
N ASN A 56 -4.45 -11.33 -10.14
CA ASN A 56 -3.75 -12.18 -11.12
C ASN A 56 -2.43 -12.76 -10.57
N SER A 57 -2.49 -14.06 -10.25
CA SER A 57 -1.48 -15.13 -10.44
C SER A 57 0.00 -14.92 -10.06
N ASP A 58 0.47 -15.85 -9.21
CA ASP A 58 1.82 -16.46 -9.15
C ASP A 58 3.01 -15.62 -9.62
N HIS A 59 3.97 -15.36 -8.73
CA HIS A 59 5.40 -15.62 -8.99
C HIS A 59 6.25 -15.50 -7.71
N ARG A 60 6.74 -16.66 -7.27
CA ARG A 60 8.06 -16.94 -6.66
C ARG A 60 8.65 -15.89 -5.70
N HIS A 61 8.51 -16.23 -4.42
CA HIS A 61 9.46 -15.89 -3.37
C HIS A 61 10.87 -16.36 -3.81
N SER A 62 11.73 -15.43 -4.25
CA SER A 62 13.17 -15.66 -4.36
C SER A 62 13.84 -14.80 -3.30
N SER A 63 13.92 -15.36 -2.10
CA SER A 63 14.87 -14.95 -1.09
C SER A 63 16.28 -15.19 -1.63
N SER A 64 16.92 -14.16 -2.16
CA SER A 64 18.37 -14.17 -2.35
C SER A 64 19.01 -13.69 -1.04
N PHE A 65 19.26 -14.64 -0.13
CA PHE A 65 20.35 -14.50 0.82
C PHE A 65 21.65 -14.57 0.03
N SER A 66 22.45 -13.50 0.06
CA SER A 66 23.83 -13.54 -0.38
C SER A 66 24.71 -13.97 0.79
N VAL A 67 25.34 -15.14 0.66
CA VAL A 67 26.54 -15.57 1.40
C VAL A 67 27.77 -15.30 0.55
#